data_AF-A0A369VQG6-F1
#
_entry.id   AF-A0A369VQG6-F1
#
_cell.length_a   1.000
_cell.length_b   1.000
_cell.length_c   1.000
_cell.angle_alpha   90.00
_cell.angle_beta   90.00
_cell.angle_gamma   90.00
#
_symmetry.space_group_name_H-M   'P 1'
#
loop_
_entity.id
_entity.type
_entity.pdbx_description
1 polymer ?
#
loop_
_entity_poly.entity_id
_entity_poly.type
_entity_poly.pdbx_seq_one_letter_code
_entity_poly.pdbx_strand_id
1 'polypeptide(L)'
;MSRHTLQPRADRPDVAEAAIGWDRPLATFFFQAFATADGDGEDRVLEWRGTAPGELPTPEAAIAVAAGYAEIPEHMAATLGADRAATADQVDTPWQTRLKQRLFGP
;
A
#
# COMPACT_ATOMS: atom_id res chain seq x y z
N MET A 1 5.36 -3.42 8.83
CA MET A 1 4.88 -2.95 7.51
C MET A 1 5.89 -3.43 6.49
N SER A 2 5.43 -3.94 5.36
CA SER A 2 6.28 -4.21 4.18
C SER A 2 5.97 -3.17 3.10
N ARG A 3 6.94 -2.87 2.24
CA ARG A 3 6.79 -1.98 1.09
C ARG A 3 7.67 -2.52 -0.03
N HIS A 4 7.10 -2.66 -1.21
CA HIS A 4 7.76 -3.06 -2.43
C HIS A 4 7.55 -1.98 -3.48
N THR A 5 8.65 -1.46 -4.02
CA THR A 5 8.59 -0.52 -5.14
C THR A 5 8.30 -1.30 -6.42
N LEU A 6 7.40 -0.76 -7.23
CA LEU A 6 7.02 -1.31 -8.52
C LEU A 6 7.56 -0.41 -9.63
N GLN A 7 7.84 -1.01 -10.78
CA GLN A 7 8.20 -0.26 -11.98
C GLN A 7 6.95 0.46 -12.51
N PRO A 8 6.94 1.80 -12.64
CA PRO A 8 5.83 2.51 -13.28
C PRO A 8 5.64 2.03 -14.72
N ARG A 9 4.40 2.01 -15.19
CA ARG A 9 4.12 1.58 -16.57
C ARG A 9 4.70 2.58 -17.57
N ALA A 10 5.21 2.07 -18.69
CA ALA A 10 5.76 2.91 -19.76
C ALA A 10 4.73 3.88 -20.39
N ASP A 11 3.42 3.56 -20.31
CA ASP A 11 2.32 4.42 -20.78
C ASP A 11 1.86 5.46 -19.73
N ARG A 12 2.50 5.51 -18.56
CA ARG A 12 2.21 6.43 -17.46
C ARG A 12 3.45 7.26 -17.08
N PRO A 13 3.91 8.19 -17.96
CA PRO A 13 5.07 9.04 -17.68
C PRO A 13 4.83 10.03 -16.53
N ASP A 14 3.56 10.21 -16.14
CA ASP A 14 3.16 11.01 -14.98
C ASP A 14 3.52 10.35 -13.65
N VAL A 15 3.75 9.03 -13.60
CA VAL A 15 4.05 8.28 -12.37
C VAL A 15 5.57 8.18 -12.17
N ALA A 16 6.10 8.84 -11.14
CA ALA A 16 7.51 8.75 -10.75
C ALA A 16 7.81 7.51 -9.91
N GLU A 17 6.95 7.27 -8.90
CA GLU A 17 7.12 6.18 -7.96
C GLU A 17 5.78 5.48 -7.73
N ALA A 18 5.80 4.15 -7.74
CA ALA A 18 4.69 3.32 -7.35
C ALA A 18 5.15 2.30 -6.31
N ALA A 19 4.37 2.10 -5.26
CA ALA A 19 4.70 1.17 -4.19
C ALA A 19 3.44 0.43 -3.70
N ILE A 20 3.62 -0.85 -3.39
CA ILE A 20 2.59 -1.74 -2.85
C ILE A 20 3.10 -2.42 -1.59
N GLY A 21 2.24 -2.77 -0.64
CA GLY A 21 2.68 -3.46 0.57
C GLY A 21 1.59 -3.85 1.54
N TRP A 22 2.02 -4.34 2.70
CA TRP A 22 1.17 -4.72 3.82
C TRP A 22 1.38 -3.81 5.03
N ASP A 23 0.29 -3.22 5.52
CA ASP A 23 0.24 -2.48 6.77
C ASP A 23 -0.44 -3.34 7.85
N ARG A 24 0.38 -3.94 8.72
CA ARG A 24 -0.09 -4.74 9.86
C ARG A 24 -0.94 -3.91 10.83
N PRO A 25 -0.52 -2.71 11.31
CA PRO A 25 -1.39 -1.85 12.09
C PRO A 25 -2.77 -1.60 11.46
N LEU A 26 -2.87 -1.28 10.18
CA LEU A 26 -4.18 -1.10 9.56
C LEU A 26 -4.83 -2.44 9.12
N ALA A 27 -4.14 -3.57 9.27
CA ALA A 27 -4.58 -4.86 8.78
C ALA A 27 -5.07 -4.79 7.31
N THR A 28 -4.39 -4.01 6.49
CA THR A 28 -4.75 -3.74 5.10
C THR A 28 -3.51 -3.81 4.21
N PHE A 29 -3.69 -4.28 2.99
CA PHE A 29 -2.75 -3.98 1.92
C PHE A 29 -2.87 -2.50 1.54
N PHE A 30 -1.85 -1.94 0.93
CA PHE A 30 -1.85 -0.55 0.47
C PHE A 30 -1.18 -0.42 -0.90
N PHE A 31 -1.55 0.64 -1.61
CA PHE A 31 -0.89 1.08 -2.82
C PHE A 31 -0.71 2.59 -2.78
N GLN A 32 0.46 3.06 -3.22
CA GLN A 32 0.80 4.48 -3.31
C GLN A 32 1.43 4.74 -4.69
N ALA A 33 0.95 5.76 -5.40
CA ALA A 33 1.58 6.29 -6.59
C ALA A 33 1.81 7.79 -6.42
N PHE A 34 3.01 8.23 -6.77
CA PHE A 34 3.43 9.63 -6.73
C PHE A 34 3.78 10.10 -8.14
N ALA A 35 3.40 11.34 -8.43
CA ALA A 35 3.74 11.99 -9.68
C ALA A 35 5.17 12.53 -9.63
N THR A 36 5.81 12.61 -10.79
CA THR A 36 7.03 13.41 -10.92
C THR A 36 6.69 14.87 -10.60
N ALA A 37 7.42 15.49 -9.67
CA ALA A 37 7.29 16.92 -9.44
C ALA A 37 7.73 17.69 -10.70
N ASP A 38 6.88 18.61 -11.18
CA ASP A 38 7.28 19.56 -12.22
C ASP A 38 8.16 20.65 -11.56
N GLY A 39 9.49 20.49 -11.60
CA GLY A 39 10.46 21.45 -11.06
C GLY A 39 10.74 21.29 -9.55
N ASP A 40 10.89 22.40 -8.81
CA ASP A 40 11.17 22.42 -7.35
C ASP A 40 9.95 22.08 -6.46
N GLY A 41 8.94 21.41 -7.01
CA GLY A 41 7.68 21.10 -6.31
C GLY A 41 7.76 19.85 -5.41
N GLU A 42 6.82 19.72 -4.47
CA GLU A 42 6.61 18.48 -3.71
C GLU A 42 5.99 17.40 -4.60
N ASP A 43 6.37 16.13 -4.38
CA ASP A 43 5.80 14.98 -5.07
C ASP A 43 4.29 14.93 -4.84
N ARG A 44 3.51 14.99 -5.93
CA ARG A 44 2.05 14.94 -5.86
C ARG A 44 1.57 13.51 -5.72
N VAL A 45 0.72 13.23 -4.74
CA VAL A 45 0.03 11.94 -4.65
C VAL A 45 -0.94 11.79 -5.83
N LEU A 46 -0.71 10.78 -6.66
CA LEU A 46 -1.63 10.39 -7.74
C LEU A 46 -2.70 9.44 -7.22
N GLU A 47 -2.31 8.50 -6.37
CA GLU A 47 -3.21 7.51 -5.79
C GLU A 47 -2.65 7.05 -4.44
N TRP A 48 -3.53 6.93 -3.45
CA TRP A 48 -3.19 6.28 -2.18
C TRP A 48 -4.40 5.52 -1.66
N ARG A 49 -4.26 4.19 -1.58
CA ARG A 49 -5.26 3.26 -1.02
C ARG A 49 -4.66 2.44 0.12
N GLY A 50 -5.50 1.97 1.04
CA GLY A 50 -5.05 1.29 2.25
C GLY A 50 -4.71 2.27 3.39
N THR A 51 -5.47 3.36 3.49
CA THR A 51 -5.32 4.39 4.53
C THR A 51 -6.28 4.17 5.71
N ALA A 52 -7.24 3.26 5.56
CA ALA A 52 -8.17 2.86 6.60
C ALA A 52 -8.00 1.37 6.98
N PRO A 53 -8.40 0.99 8.20
CA PRO A 53 -8.34 -0.40 8.63
C PRO A 53 -9.12 -1.34 7.69
N GLY A 54 -8.47 -2.40 7.21
CA GLY A 54 -9.08 -3.42 6.36
C GLY A 54 -9.56 -2.95 4.97
N GLU A 55 -9.16 -1.76 4.51
CA GLU A 55 -9.64 -1.17 3.24
C GLU A 55 -9.37 -2.07 2.02
N LEU A 56 -8.19 -2.69 1.96
CA LEU A 56 -7.78 -3.65 0.96
C LEU A 56 -7.42 -4.97 1.68
N PRO A 57 -8.37 -5.92 1.79
CA PRO A 57 -8.19 -7.11 2.62
C PRO A 57 -7.38 -8.23 1.95
N THR A 58 -7.16 -8.16 0.63
CA THR A 58 -6.46 -9.19 -0.14
C THR A 58 -5.33 -8.62 -0.99
N PRO A 59 -4.27 -9.41 -1.26
CA PRO A 59 -3.21 -9.03 -2.20
C PRO A 59 -3.76 -8.63 -3.57
N GLU A 60 -4.78 -9.35 -4.06
CA GLU A 60 -5.38 -9.15 -5.37
C GLU A 60 -6.10 -7.80 -5.45
N ALA A 61 -6.73 -7.34 -4.37
CA ALA A 61 -7.37 -6.04 -4.32
C ALA A 61 -6.35 -4.90 -4.46
N ALA A 62 -5.20 -5.01 -3.79
CA ALA A 62 -4.12 -4.03 -3.91
C ALA A 62 -3.45 -4.09 -5.30
N ILE A 63 -3.25 -5.30 -5.84
CA ILE A 63 -2.71 -5.51 -7.19
C ILE A 63 -3.64 -4.91 -8.27
N ALA A 64 -4.96 -5.06 -8.12
CA ALA A 64 -5.92 -4.49 -9.06
C ALA A 64 -5.81 -2.96 -9.15
N VAL A 65 -5.57 -2.28 -8.01
CA VAL A 65 -5.30 -0.83 -8.00
C VAL A 65 -3.94 -0.56 -8.65
N ALA A 66 -2.89 -1.28 -8.23
CA ALA A 66 -1.52 -1.06 -8.69
C ALA A 66 -1.37 -1.25 -10.21
N ALA A 67 -2.09 -2.20 -10.82
CA ALA A 67 -2.03 -2.51 -12.25
C ALA A 67 -2.41 -1.32 -13.16
N GLY A 68 -3.12 -0.31 -12.63
CA GLY A 68 -3.44 0.93 -13.34
C GLY A 68 -2.27 1.92 -13.44
N TYR A 69 -1.20 1.71 -12.67
CA TYR A 69 -0.09 2.67 -12.52
C TYR A 69 1.29 2.02 -12.73
N ALA A 70 1.44 0.73 -12.38
CA ALA A 70 2.72 0.03 -12.38
C ALA A 70 2.62 -1.38 -13.00
N GLU A 71 3.76 -1.89 -13.43
CA GLU A 71 3.92 -3.28 -13.85
C GLU A 71 3.92 -4.20 -12.63
N ILE A 72 3.12 -5.26 -12.68
CA ILE A 72 2.96 -6.19 -11.56
C ILE A 72 3.74 -7.48 -11.84
N PRO A 73 4.80 -7.78 -11.07
CA PRO A 73 5.48 -9.05 -11.16
C PRO A 73 4.54 -10.21 -10.81
N GLU A 74 4.65 -11.34 -11.52
CA GLU A 74 3.76 -12.51 -11.33
C GLU A 74 3.78 -13.05 -9.89
N HIS A 75 4.91 -12.92 -9.20
CA HIS A 75 5.09 -13.40 -7.82
C HIS A 75 4.57 -12.41 -6.75
N MET A 76 4.09 -11.23 -7.14
CA MET A 76 3.75 -10.15 -6.20
C MET A 76 2.65 -10.55 -5.22
N ALA A 77 1.63 -11.28 -5.67
CA ALA A 77 0.56 -11.78 -4.80
C ALA A 77 1.09 -12.71 -3.71
N ALA A 78 2.00 -13.61 -4.06
CA ALA A 78 2.63 -14.54 -3.12
C ALA A 78 3.52 -13.79 -2.11
N THR A 79 4.30 -12.80 -2.56
CA THR A 79 5.12 -11.95 -1.69
C THR A 79 4.26 -11.21 -0.66
N LEU A 80 3.19 -10.56 -1.10
CA LEU A 80 2.27 -9.83 -0.20
C LEU A 80 1.57 -10.77 0.79
N GLY A 81 1.19 -11.97 0.35
CA GLY A 81 0.67 -13.01 1.24
C GLY A 81 1.67 -13.42 2.32
N ALA A 82 2.94 -13.59 1.96
CA ALA A 82 4.02 -13.90 2.88
C ALA A 82 4.30 -12.77 3.86
N ASP A 83 4.28 -11.51 3.42
CA ASP A 83 4.45 -10.34 4.29
C ASP A 83 3.36 -10.26 5.36
N ARG A 84 2.10 -10.51 4.98
CA ARG A 84 1.00 -10.61 5.93
C ARG A 84 1.26 -11.73 6.94
N ALA A 85 1.59 -12.93 6.45
CA ALA A 85 1.83 -14.10 7.29
C ALA A 85 3.00 -13.91 8.28
N ALA A 86 4.08 -13.27 7.85
CA ALA A 86 5.25 -12.95 8.69
C ALA A 86 4.91 -12.04 9.88
N THR A 87 3.75 -11.39 9.84
CA THR A 87 3.26 -10.49 10.89
C THR A 87 2.08 -11.04 11.68
N ALA A 88 1.65 -12.28 11.42
CA ALA A 88 0.44 -12.87 12.01
C ALA A 88 0.52 -12.99 13.54
N ASP A 89 1.70 -13.26 14.10
CA ASP A 89 1.90 -13.43 15.54
C ASP A 89 2.06 -12.09 16.30
N GLN A 90 2.05 -10.97 15.58
CA GLN A 90 2.23 -9.64 16.17
C GLN A 90 0.88 -9.03 16.55
N VAL A 91 0.67 -8.83 17.85
CA VAL A 91 -0.53 -8.20 18.40
C VAL A 91 -0.30 -6.71 18.60
N ASP A 92 -1.35 -5.90 18.36
CA ASP A 92 -1.29 -4.49 18.72
C ASP A 92 -1.15 -4.27 20.22
N THR A 93 -0.35 -3.27 20.58
CA THR A 93 -0.34 -2.76 21.94
C THR A 93 -1.70 -2.14 22.30
N PRO A 94 -2.08 -2.09 23.59
CA PRO A 94 -3.31 -1.43 24.02
C PRO A 94 -3.44 0.03 23.55
N TRP A 95 -2.32 0.75 23.41
CA TRP A 95 -2.30 2.12 22.90
C TRP A 95 -2.63 2.20 21.41
N GLN A 96 -2.10 1.26 20.61
CA GLN A 96 -2.42 1.17 19.19
C GLN A 96 -3.91 0.84 18.98
N THR A 97 -4.46 -0.09 19.74
CA THR A 97 -5.90 -0.41 19.69
C THR A 97 -6.76 0.81 19.99
N ARG A 98 -6.46 1.54 21.07
CA ARG A 98 -7.19 2.77 21.44
C ARG A 98 -7.08 3.87 20.40
N LEU A 99 -5.90 4.05 19.81
CA LEU A 99 -5.69 5.06 18.78
C LEU A 99 -6.53 4.75 17.53
N LYS A 100 -6.59 3.48 17.11
CA LYS A 100 -7.42 3.06 15.97
C LYS A 100 -8.90 3.33 16.22
N GLN A 101 -9.41 2.98 17.41
CA GLN A 101 -10.79 3.27 17.80
C GLN A 101 -11.11 4.78 17.73
N ARG A 102 -10.15 5.62 18.12
CA ARG A 102 -10.31 7.08 18.07
C ARG A 102 -10.28 7.64 16.65
N LEU A 103 -9.45 7.08 15.76
CA LEU A 103 -9.26 7.59 14.41
C LEU A 103 -10.27 7.04 13.41
N PHE A 104 -10.72 5.79 13.58
CA PHE A 104 -11.50 5.05 12.59
C PHE A 104 -12.86 4.56 13.10
N GLY A 105 -13.18 4.76 14.38
CA GLY A 105 -14.42 4.28 15.00
C GLY A 105 -14.32 2.88 15.61
N PRO A 106 -15.39 2.41 16.28
CA PRO A 106 -15.46 1.09 16.90
C PRO A 106 -15.58 -0.05 15.88
#